data_AF-A0A7Y9EX82-F1
#
_entry.id   AF-A0A7Y9EX82-F1
#
_cell.length_a   1.000
_cell.length_b   1.000
_cell.length_c   1.000
_cell.angle_alpha   90.00
_cell.angle_beta   90.00
_cell.angle_gamma   90.00
#
_symmetry.space_group_name_H-M   'P 1'
#
loop_
_entity.id
_entity.type
_entity.pdbx_description
1 polymer ?
#
loop_
_entity_poly.entity_id
_entity_poly.type
_entity_poly.pdbx_seq_one_letter_code
_entity_poly.pdbx_strand_id
1 'polypeptide(L)' 'MTTKLHLVADGRGRPLGMVLTGGNVADTTMLAATLEDIHVPRASRGRCDDP' A
#
# COMPACT_ATOMS: atom_id res chain seq x y z
N MET A 1 0.51 19.46 12.69
CA MET A 1 1.37 18.59 11.84
C MET A 1 0.46 17.51 11.26
N THR A 2 0.49 17.29 9.95
CA THR A 2 -0.33 16.28 9.26
C THR A 2 0.56 15.27 8.55
N THR A 3 0.00 14.10 8.24
CA THR A 3 0.67 12.99 7.55
C THR A 3 -0.18 12.49 6.40
N LYS A 4 0.43 11.76 5.47
CA LYS A 4 -0.23 11.03 4.39
C LYS A 4 0.26 9.59 4.36
N LEU A 5 -0.66 8.66 4.14
CA LEU A 5 -0.36 7.28 3.84
C LEU A 5 -0.68 7.04 2.35
N HIS A 6 0.37 6.89 1.55
CA HIS A 6 0.25 6.48 0.15
C HIS A 6 0.06 4.97 0.16
N LEU A 7 -1.09 4.49 -0.31
CA LEU A 7 -1.48 3.08 -0.21
C LEU A 7 -1.80 2.53 -1.61
N VAL A 8 -1.21 1.38 -1.93
CA VAL A 8 -1.66 0.53 -3.02
C VAL A 8 -2.44 -0.64 -2.43
N ALA A 9 -3.61 -0.92 -2.98
CA ALA A 9 -4.44 -2.05 -2.58
C ALA A 9 -4.94 -2.82 -3.81
N ASP A 10 -5.31 -4.09 -3.62
CA ASP A 10 -6.00 -4.86 -4.65
C ASP A 10 -7.49 -4.44 -4.79
N GLY A 11 -8.21 -5.06 -5.73
CA GLY A 11 -9.63 -4.77 -5.96
C GLY A 11 -10.57 -5.10 -4.79
N ARG A 12 -10.09 -5.78 -3.75
CA ARG A 12 -10.83 -6.05 -2.49
C ARG A 12 -10.38 -5.14 -1.34
N GLY A 13 -9.48 -4.19 -1.60
CA GLY A 13 -8.93 -3.30 -0.59
C GLY A 13 -7.82 -3.92 0.27
N ARG A 14 -7.26 -5.08 -0.12
CA ARG A 14 -6.12 -5.67 0.60
C ARG A 14 -4.88 -4.82 0.34
N PRO A 15 -4.18 -4.32 1.38
CA PRO A 15 -2.99 -3.50 1.19
C PRO A 15 -1.87 -4.34 0.56
N LEU A 16 -1.26 -3.79 -0.49
CA LEU A 16 -0.15 -4.40 -1.21
C LEU A 16 1.17 -3.66 -0.97
N GLY A 17 1.14 -2.35 -0.71
CA GLY A 17 2.33 -1.54 -0.40
C GLY A 17 1.91 -0.21 0.19
N MET A 18 2.73 0.38 1.06
CA MET A 18 2.41 1.64 1.71
C MET A 18 3.62 2.48 2.12
N VAL A 19 3.52 3.79 1.92
CA VAL A 19 4.55 4.76 2.34
C VAL A 19 3.93 5.86 3.18
N LEU A 20 4.50 6.13 4.36
CA LEU A 20 4.09 7.22 5.25
C LEU A 20 4.98 8.44 5.02
N THR A 21 4.37 9.60 4.79
CA THR A 21 5.10 10.87 4.63
C THR A 21 4.45 12.01 5.41
N GLY A 22 5.14 13.15 5.46
CA GLY A 22 4.52 14.41 5.87
C GLY A 22 3.36 14.81 4.94
N GLY A 23 2.38 15.54 5.46
CA GLY A 23 1.13 15.85 4.75
C GLY A 23 1.29 16.72 3.50
N ASN A 24 2.42 17.43 3.37
CA ASN A 24 2.69 18.31 2.24
C ASN A 24 3.34 17.59 1.05
N VAL A 25 3.61 16.29 1.16
CA VAL A 25 4.16 15.51 0.05
C VAL A 25 3.03 15.15 -0.93
N ALA A 26 3.26 15.38 -2.22
CA ALA A 26 2.30 15.07 -3.28
C ALA A 26 2.31 13.56 -3.59
N ASP A 27 1.14 13.03 -3.93
CA ASP A 27 0.96 11.59 -4.15
C ASP A 27 1.72 11.14 -5.40
N THR A 28 1.76 11.98 -6.45
CA THR A 28 2.53 11.73 -7.68
C THR A 28 4.03 11.60 -7.41
N THR A 29 4.58 12.37 -6.45
CA THR A 29 5.99 12.27 -6.06
C THR A 29 6.30 10.91 -5.45
N MET A 30 5.34 10.33 -4.72
CA MET A 30 5.48 9.04 -4.04
C MET A 30 4.99 7.87 -4.88
N LEU A 31 4.47 8.09 -6.10
CA LEU A 31 3.90 7.04 -6.93
C LEU A 31 4.89 5.91 -7.20
N ALA A 32 6.11 6.23 -7.66
CA ALA A 32 7.14 5.23 -7.94
C ALA A 32 7.52 4.44 -6.68
N ALA A 33 7.84 5.13 -5.59
CA ALA A 33 8.21 4.51 -4.31
C ALA A 33 7.10 3.62 -3.74
N THR A 34 5.84 4.03 -3.88
CA THR A 34 4.69 3.26 -3.38
C THR A 34 4.44 2.01 -4.23
N LEU A 35 4.68 2.08 -5.55
CA LEU A 35 4.58 0.92 -6.44
C LEU A 35 5.75 -0.06 -6.24
N GLU A 36 6.95 0.43 -5.93
CA GLU A 36 8.11 -0.40 -5.59
C GLU A 36 7.92 -1.18 -4.28
N ASP A 37 7.14 -0.64 -3.34
CA ASP A 37 6.83 -1.28 -2.06
C ASP A 37 5.76 -2.39 -2.17
N ILE A 38 5.22 -2.65 -3.36
CA ILE A 38 4.22 -3.69 -3.56
C ILE A 38 4.81 -5.07 -3.22
N HIS A 39 4.23 -5.71 -2.20
CA HIS A 39 4.49 -7.09 -1.81
C HIS A 39 3.20 -7.92 -1.94
N VAL A 40 3.20 -8.90 -2.85
CA VAL A 40 2.11 -9.87 -3.01
C VAL A 40 2.54 -11.21 -2.43
N PRO A 41 2.06 -11.60 -1.23
CA PRO A 41 2.32 -12.94 -0.71
C PRO A 41 1.79 -13.99 -1.68
N ARG A 42 2.61 -15.00 -2.01
CA ARG A 42 2.12 -16.14 -2.82
C ARG A 42 1.04 -16.89 -2.03
N ALA A 43 0.11 -17.53 -2.75
CA ALA A 43 -1.02 -18.30 -2.21
C ALA A 43 -0.66 -19.52 -1.33
N SER A 44 0.56 -19.60 -0.80
CA SER A 44 0.90 -20.52 0.28
C SER A 44 0.42 -19.92 1.61
N ARG A 45 -0.82 -20.26 1.98
CA ARG A 45 -1.42 -20.12 3.33
C ARG A 45 -1.07 -18.82 4.07
N GLY A 46 -1.48 -17.68 3.51
CA GLY A 46 -1.52 -16.40 4.20
C GLY A 46 -2.96 -15.92 4.31
N ARG A 47 -3.52 -16.00 5.53
CA ARG A 47 -4.90 -15.71 5.96
C ARG A 47 -5.97 -16.36 5.06
N CYS A 48 -6.63 -17.39 5.58
CA CYS A 48 -7.91 -17.82 5.03
C CYS A 48 -8.80 -16.58 4.90
N ASP A 49 -9.17 -16.23 3.68
CA ASP A 49 -10.36 -15.41 3.47
C ASP A 49 -11.52 -16.25 4.05
N ASP A 50 -12.16 -15.77 5.12
CA ASP A 50 -13.42 -16.30 5.64
C ASP A 50 -14.56 -16.06 4.59
N PRO A 51 -15.67 -16.84 4.65
CA PRO A 51 -16.42 -17.37 3.49
C PRO A 51 -17.05 -16.36 2.51
#